data_AF-A0A933FY03-F1
#
_entry.id   AF-A0A933FY03-F1
#
_cell.length_a   1.000
_cell.length_b   1.000
_cell.length_c   1.000
_cell.angle_alpha   90.00
_cell.angle_beta   90.00
_cell.angle_gamma   90.00
#
_symmetry.space_group_name_H-M   'P 1'
#
loop_
_entity.id
_entity.type
_entity.pdbx_description
1 polymer ?
#
loop_
_entity_poly.entity_id
_entity_poly.type
_entity_poly.pdbx_seq_one_letter_code
_entity_poly.pdbx_strand_id
1 'polypeptide(L)'
;MFILARLGFFDCLPDEIKYYPYKPLRRVSRGSNNAILEVTEIKSEKDAINKIDLVESAIKRNTDYSQSQVLDICTMVSEMLQNIFVHSEAKRHGLISIQAYPHLRNVQLVIADSGIGIPETIRTAEEFKEKELTDEAAIVESVKKGVSRFGRRADRGEGLSRCLQLSAKHSAKLYIRSNGGYAFFSFQHKKKFSSSAQFLRGTQIFVNFPMMAFST
;
A
#
# COMPACT_ATOMS: atom_id res chain seq x y z
N MET A 1 -3.26 -15.39 -5.47
CA MET A 1 -2.96 -16.01 -4.17
C MET A 1 -2.12 -15.01 -3.38
N PHE A 2 -2.76 -14.25 -2.47
CA PHE A 2 -2.21 -13.04 -1.85
C PHE A 2 -0.98 -13.35 -0.99
N ILE A 3 0.15 -12.68 -1.26
CA ILE A 3 1.44 -12.84 -0.56
C ILE A 3 1.33 -12.57 0.96
N LEU A 4 0.34 -11.78 1.36
CA LEU A 4 0.00 -11.44 2.75
C LEU A 4 -0.27 -12.66 3.63
N ALA A 5 -0.86 -13.71 3.03
CA ALA A 5 -1.03 -15.00 3.68
C ALA A 5 0.32 -15.65 4.03
N ARG A 6 1.31 -15.55 3.15
CA ARG A 6 2.64 -16.15 3.33
C ARG A 6 3.52 -15.42 4.34
N LEU A 7 3.25 -14.14 4.60
CA LEU A 7 4.03 -13.31 5.51
C LEU A 7 3.49 -13.25 6.94
N GLY A 8 2.40 -13.96 7.25
CA GLY A 8 1.73 -13.87 8.55
C GLY A 8 1.10 -12.49 8.81
N PHE A 9 0.89 -11.67 7.77
CA PHE A 9 0.31 -10.33 7.90
C PHE A 9 -1.06 -10.36 8.59
N PHE A 10 -1.89 -11.33 8.24
CA PHE A 10 -3.20 -11.53 8.87
C PHE A 10 -3.09 -12.01 10.33
N ASP A 11 -1.98 -12.61 10.72
CA ASP A 11 -1.72 -13.04 12.10
C ASP A 11 -1.30 -11.84 12.99
N CYS A 12 -0.89 -10.72 12.39
CA CYS A 12 -0.56 -9.47 13.09
C CYS A 12 -1.76 -8.53 13.25
N LEU A 13 -2.90 -8.84 12.62
CA LEU A 13 -4.11 -8.02 12.76
C LEU A 13 -4.73 -8.24 14.15
N PRO A 14 -5.25 -7.19 14.81
CA PRO A 14 -6.04 -7.32 16.03
C PRO A 14 -7.19 -8.32 15.86
N ASP A 15 -7.55 -9.03 16.94
CA ASP A 15 -8.64 -10.02 16.92
C ASP A 15 -9.98 -9.44 16.43
N GLU A 16 -10.17 -8.13 16.60
CA GLU A 16 -11.31 -7.34 16.14
C GLU A 16 -11.45 -7.28 14.60
N ILE A 17 -10.41 -7.70 13.85
CA ILE A 17 -10.36 -7.74 12.37
C ILE A 17 -10.46 -9.19 11.84
N LYS A 18 -10.82 -10.18 12.68
CA LYS A 18 -10.90 -11.59 12.27
C LYS A 18 -12.14 -11.88 11.42
N TYR A 19 -11.93 -12.22 10.14
CA TYR A 19 -12.80 -13.14 9.40
C TYR A 19 -11.96 -14.18 8.62
N TYR A 20 -12.36 -15.44 8.77
CA TYR A 20 -11.78 -16.70 8.24
C TYR A 20 -12.74 -17.33 7.19
N PRO A 21 -12.37 -18.33 6.36
CA PRO A 21 -11.43 -19.42 6.65
C PRO A 21 -10.12 -19.28 5.89
N TYR A 22 -9.07 -18.87 6.60
CA TYR A 22 -7.69 -18.90 6.09
C TYR A 22 -6.97 -20.14 6.64
N LYS A 23 -6.53 -21.08 5.80
CA LYS A 23 -5.59 -22.11 6.30
C LYS A 23 -4.19 -21.50 6.36
N PRO A 24 -3.54 -21.39 7.54
CA PRO A 24 -2.19 -20.85 7.64
C PRO A 24 -1.25 -21.66 6.74
N LEU A 25 -0.73 -21.03 5.69
CA LEU A 25 0.36 -21.61 4.93
C LEU A 25 1.59 -21.58 5.83
N ARG A 26 1.98 -22.79 6.25
CA ARG A 26 3.18 -23.15 7.02
C ARG A 26 4.27 -22.07 6.93
N ARG A 27 4.65 -21.49 8.08
CA ARG A 27 5.79 -20.56 8.23
C ARG A 27 6.94 -21.04 7.35
N VAL A 28 7.21 -20.33 6.26
CA VAL A 28 8.43 -20.56 5.47
C VAL A 28 9.57 -20.00 6.31
N SER A 29 10.60 -20.82 6.47
CA SER A 29 11.71 -20.68 7.41
C SER A 29 12.21 -19.25 7.62
N ARG A 30 12.47 -18.93 8.89
CA ARG A 30 13.35 -17.83 9.35
C ARG A 30 14.73 -18.01 8.72
N GLY A 31 14.92 -17.45 7.53
CA GLY A 31 16.22 -17.37 6.87
C GLY A 31 16.76 -15.97 7.06
N SER A 32 17.94 -15.83 7.66
CA SER A 32 18.67 -14.59 7.89
C SER A 32 19.18 -13.96 6.59
N ASN A 33 18.28 -13.65 5.65
CA ASN A 33 18.62 -13.03 4.39
C ASN A 33 18.35 -11.53 4.46
N ASN A 34 19.40 -10.73 4.23
CA ASN A 34 19.42 -9.27 4.15
C ASN A 34 18.52 -8.66 3.03
N ALA A 35 17.63 -9.46 2.45
CA ALA A 35 16.73 -9.15 1.33
C ALA A 35 15.31 -8.74 1.73
N ILE A 36 15.04 -8.69 3.04
CA ILE A 36 13.68 -8.68 3.58
C ILE A 36 13.55 -7.53 4.58
N LEU A 37 12.59 -6.64 4.38
CA LEU A 37 11.93 -5.98 5.52
C LEU A 37 10.71 -6.83 5.85
N GLU A 38 10.83 -7.62 6.92
CA GLU A 38 9.72 -8.44 7.40
C GLU A 38 8.53 -7.54 7.76
N VAL A 39 7.35 -8.12 7.95
CA VAL A 39 6.18 -7.35 8.37
C VAL A 39 6.52 -6.66 9.68
N THR A 40 6.60 -5.34 9.66
CA THR A 40 6.89 -4.53 10.84
C THR A 40 5.76 -3.57 11.12
N GLU A 41 5.48 -3.40 12.40
CA GLU A 41 4.56 -2.39 12.90
C GLU A 41 5.17 -0.99 12.78
N ILE A 42 4.28 -0.03 12.56
CA ILE A 42 4.57 1.40 12.50
C ILE A 42 3.92 2.02 13.72
N LYS A 43 4.73 2.52 14.65
CA LYS A 43 4.26 2.94 15.99
C LYS A 43 4.15 4.44 16.19
N SER A 44 4.75 5.24 15.33
CA SER A 44 4.68 6.71 15.38
C SER A 44 5.22 7.32 14.09
N GLU A 45 5.05 8.63 13.89
CA GLU A 45 5.69 9.36 12.78
C GLU A 45 7.22 9.25 12.82
N LYS A 46 7.82 9.28 14.02
CA LYS A 46 9.27 9.07 14.18
C LYS A 46 9.69 7.67 13.72
N ASP A 47 8.89 6.65 14.03
CA ASP A 47 9.14 5.29 13.57
C ASP A 47 8.98 5.16 12.05
N ALA A 48 8.02 5.87 11.45
CA ALA A 48 7.83 5.91 10.00
C ALA A 48 9.06 6.40 9.23
N ILE A 49 9.77 7.41 9.75
CA ILE A 49 11.03 7.88 9.17
C ILE A 49 12.06 6.74 9.14
N ASN A 50 12.24 6.04 10.28
CA ASN A 50 13.14 4.90 10.34
C ASN A 50 12.72 3.78 9.38
N LYS A 51 11.41 3.55 9.18
CA LYS A 51 10.93 2.56 8.21
C LYS A 51 11.26 2.95 6.77
N ILE A 52 11.20 4.22 6.42
CA ILE A 52 11.58 4.71 5.10
C ILE A 52 13.08 4.45 4.84
N ASP A 53 13.94 4.73 5.81
CA ASP A 53 15.39 4.47 5.71
C ASP A 53 15.69 2.97 5.55
N LEU A 54 14.93 2.12 6.26
CA LEU A 54 15.02 0.67 6.14
C LEU A 54 14.56 0.18 4.76
N VAL A 55 13.48 0.75 4.22
CA VAL A 55 13.00 0.46 2.86
C VAL A 55 14.08 0.86 1.84
N GLU A 56 14.62 2.08 1.94
CA GLU A 56 15.66 2.57 1.05
C GLU A 56 16.86 1.62 1.04
N SER A 57 17.34 1.29 2.23
CA SER A 57 18.47 0.39 2.45
C SER A 57 18.21 -1.02 1.91
N ALA A 58 16.99 -1.55 2.09
CA ALA A 58 16.60 -2.85 1.59
C ALA A 58 16.57 -2.87 0.05
N ILE A 59 16.03 -1.84 -0.59
CA ILE A 59 15.97 -1.76 -2.06
C ILE A 59 17.38 -1.65 -2.65
N LYS A 60 18.22 -0.73 -2.12
CA LYS A 60 19.59 -0.53 -2.62
C LYS A 60 20.46 -1.78 -2.53
N ARG A 61 20.27 -2.59 -1.48
CA ARG A 61 21.06 -3.83 -1.29
C ARG A 61 20.64 -4.98 -2.19
N ASN A 62 19.39 -4.99 -2.68
CA ASN A 62 18.80 -6.19 -3.28
C ASN A 62 18.31 -6.00 -4.71
N THR A 63 18.54 -4.81 -5.27
CA THR A 63 18.06 -4.44 -6.60
C THR A 63 19.06 -3.51 -7.27
N ASP A 64 19.07 -3.51 -8.61
CA ASP A 64 19.84 -2.54 -9.40
C ASP A 64 19.02 -1.28 -9.73
N TYR A 65 18.05 -0.93 -8.89
CA TYR A 65 17.31 0.31 -9.08
C TYR A 65 18.22 1.52 -8.96
N SER A 66 18.12 2.42 -9.93
CA SER A 66 18.78 3.71 -9.91
C SER A 66 18.38 4.52 -8.66
N GLN A 67 19.23 5.46 -8.26
CA GLN A 67 18.94 6.34 -7.12
C GLN A 67 17.58 7.06 -7.27
N SER A 68 17.23 7.49 -8.49
CA SER A 68 15.91 8.11 -8.74
C SER A 68 14.75 7.13 -8.51
N GLN A 69 14.87 5.86 -8.89
CA GLN A 69 13.84 4.86 -8.64
C GLN A 69 13.68 4.58 -7.14
N VAL A 70 14.78 4.49 -6.40
CA VAL A 70 14.75 4.29 -4.96
C VAL A 70 14.05 5.47 -4.27
N LEU A 71 14.42 6.71 -4.62
CA LEU A 71 13.78 7.91 -4.07
C LEU A 71 12.28 7.99 -4.38
N ASP A 72 11.87 7.58 -5.57
CA ASP A 72 10.46 7.50 -5.93
C ASP A 72 9.70 6.47 -5.07
N ILE A 73 10.29 5.30 -4.82
CA ILE A 73 9.68 4.29 -3.94
C ILE A 73 9.59 4.82 -2.50
N CYS A 74 10.64 5.45 -1.98
CA CYS A 74 10.61 6.07 -0.65
C CYS A 74 9.55 7.19 -0.56
N THR A 75 9.40 7.98 -1.61
CA THR A 75 8.34 8.99 -1.72
C THR A 75 6.97 8.33 -1.64
N MET A 76 6.75 7.24 -2.40
CA MET A 76 5.49 6.49 -2.37
C MET A 76 5.19 5.94 -0.96
N VAL A 77 6.20 5.37 -0.29
CA VAL A 77 6.06 4.92 1.11
C VAL A 77 5.67 6.09 2.01
N SER A 78 6.37 7.23 1.93
CA SER A 78 6.07 8.41 2.74
C SER A 78 4.62 8.87 2.59
N GLU A 79 4.12 8.95 1.36
CA GLU A 79 2.71 9.33 1.07
C GLU A 79 1.72 8.34 1.69
N MET A 80 2.00 7.03 1.59
CA MET A 80 1.15 6.00 2.18
C MET A 80 1.17 6.05 3.72
N LEU A 81 2.33 6.29 4.33
CA LEU A 81 2.46 6.42 5.78
C LEU A 81 1.79 7.69 6.30
N GLN A 82 1.92 8.81 5.59
CA GLN A 82 1.23 10.04 5.95
C GLN A 82 -0.30 9.86 5.90
N ASN A 83 -0.82 9.12 4.91
CA ASN A 83 -2.24 8.80 4.86
C ASN A 83 -2.72 8.03 6.11
N ILE A 84 -1.90 7.11 6.62
CA ILE A 84 -2.21 6.41 7.87
C ILE A 84 -2.34 7.41 9.03
N PHE A 85 -1.34 8.26 9.26
CA PHE A 85 -1.34 9.16 10.41
C PHE A 85 -2.42 10.24 10.33
N VAL A 86 -2.73 10.73 9.13
CA VAL A 86 -3.69 11.83 8.94
C VAL A 86 -5.14 11.34 8.84
N HIS A 87 -5.37 10.15 8.29
CA HIS A 87 -6.72 9.71 7.89
C HIS A 87 -7.19 8.40 8.52
N SER A 88 -6.31 7.54 9.06
CA SER A 88 -6.77 6.23 9.55
C SER A 88 -7.68 6.32 10.79
N GLU A 89 -7.44 7.30 11.67
CA GLU A 89 -8.05 7.38 13.01
C GLU A 89 -7.84 6.11 13.86
N ALA A 90 -6.89 5.26 13.47
CA ALA A 90 -6.63 3.99 14.11
C ALA A 90 -5.81 4.19 15.41
N LYS A 91 -6.16 3.42 16.45
CA LYS A 91 -5.37 3.36 17.70
C LYS A 91 -4.01 2.67 17.51
N ARG A 92 -3.91 1.74 16.55
CA ARG A 92 -2.65 1.14 16.08
C ARG A 92 -2.41 1.64 14.66
N HIS A 93 -1.25 2.25 14.41
CA HIS A 93 -1.09 3.04 13.20
C HIS A 93 -1.00 2.17 11.94
N GLY A 94 -0.07 1.22 11.84
CA GLY A 94 -0.05 0.37 10.63
C GLY A 94 1.05 -0.68 10.57
N LEU A 95 1.11 -1.33 9.42
CA LEU A 95 2.06 -2.39 9.07
C LEU A 95 2.71 -2.06 7.73
N ILE A 96 4.01 -2.34 7.61
CA ILE A 96 4.77 -2.24 6.36
C ILE A 96 5.62 -3.48 6.15
N SER A 97 5.73 -3.91 4.90
CA SER A 97 6.69 -4.92 4.47
C SER A 97 7.18 -4.61 3.06
N ILE A 98 8.47 -4.85 2.82
CA ILE A 98 9.03 -4.82 1.48
C ILE A 98 9.92 -6.03 1.25
N GLN A 99 9.81 -6.62 0.07
CA GLN A 99 10.59 -7.80 -0.29
C GLN A 99 10.98 -7.78 -1.77
N ALA A 100 12.25 -8.01 -2.04
CA ALA A 100 12.74 -8.30 -3.38
C ALA A 100 12.60 -9.80 -3.68
N TYR A 101 12.08 -10.11 -4.86
CA TYR A 101 11.97 -11.45 -5.41
C TYR A 101 12.79 -11.53 -6.71
N PRO A 102 14.11 -11.75 -6.65
CA PRO A 102 14.96 -11.78 -7.84
C PRO A 102 14.49 -12.79 -8.90
N HIS A 103 14.03 -13.97 -8.45
CA HIS A 103 13.51 -15.03 -9.34
C HIS A 103 12.19 -14.66 -10.02
N LEU A 104 11.37 -13.79 -9.42
CA LEU A 104 10.15 -13.25 -10.04
C LEU A 104 10.39 -11.89 -10.70
N ARG A 105 11.63 -11.40 -10.68
CA ARG A 105 12.05 -10.09 -11.16
C ARG A 105 11.12 -8.98 -10.69
N ASN A 106 10.86 -8.94 -9.39
CA ASN A 106 10.04 -7.86 -8.83
C ASN A 106 10.36 -7.53 -7.38
N VAL A 107 9.97 -6.32 -6.98
CA VAL A 107 9.93 -5.85 -5.60
C VAL A 107 8.49 -5.65 -5.19
N GLN A 108 8.12 -6.19 -4.04
CA GLN A 108 6.77 -6.14 -3.49
C GLN A 108 6.76 -5.28 -2.24
N LEU A 109 5.95 -4.24 -2.23
CA LEU A 109 5.69 -3.35 -1.10
C LEU A 109 4.24 -3.53 -0.64
N VAL A 110 4.05 -3.68 0.66
CA VAL A 110 2.73 -3.67 1.30
C VAL A 110 2.75 -2.63 2.41
N ILE A 111 1.73 -1.78 2.45
CA ILE A 111 1.42 -0.92 3.58
C ILE A 111 -0.06 -1.09 3.93
N ALA A 112 -0.39 -1.17 5.21
CA ALA A 112 -1.77 -1.30 5.65
C ALA A 112 -2.01 -0.72 7.05
N ASP A 113 -3.26 -0.35 7.31
CA ASP A 113 -3.75 0.14 8.59
C ASP A 113 -5.10 -0.50 8.95
N SER A 114 -5.53 -0.27 10.20
CA SER A 114 -6.80 -0.77 10.74
C SER A 114 -7.85 0.34 10.96
N GLY A 115 -7.69 1.44 10.23
CA GLY A 115 -8.48 2.65 10.38
C GLY A 115 -9.89 2.58 9.81
N ILE A 116 -10.47 3.76 9.58
CA ILE A 116 -11.81 3.91 8.99
C ILE A 116 -11.86 3.52 7.50
N GLY A 117 -10.71 3.56 6.82
CA GLY A 117 -10.58 3.24 5.41
C GLY A 117 -10.77 4.43 4.46
N ILE A 118 -10.34 4.24 3.22
CA ILE A 118 -10.48 5.23 2.14
C ILE A 118 -11.96 5.58 1.88
N PRO A 119 -12.91 4.62 1.79
CA PRO A 119 -14.30 4.96 1.50
C PRO A 119 -14.91 5.93 2.51
N GLU A 120 -14.72 5.68 3.80
CA GLU A 120 -15.20 6.57 4.86
C GLU A 120 -14.53 7.93 4.78
N THR A 121 -13.20 7.97 4.58
CA THR A 121 -12.46 9.23 4.43
C THR A 121 -13.00 10.07 3.26
N ILE A 122 -13.26 9.46 2.10
CA ILE A 122 -13.73 10.16 0.90
C ILE A 122 -15.16 10.66 1.05
N ARG A 123 -16.05 9.89 1.69
CA ARG A 123 -17.44 10.29 1.93
C ARG A 123 -17.56 11.54 2.81
N THR A 124 -16.58 11.80 3.68
CA THR A 124 -16.55 13.03 4.49
C THR A 124 -16.14 14.28 3.71
N ALA A 125 -15.60 14.14 2.50
CA ALA A 125 -15.20 15.27 1.69
C ALA A 125 -16.43 15.99 1.11
N GLU A 126 -16.44 17.32 1.15
CA GLU A 126 -17.57 18.14 0.69
C GLU A 126 -17.99 17.84 -0.77
N GLU A 127 -17.03 17.50 -1.65
CA GLU A 127 -17.31 17.14 -3.06
C GLU A 127 -18.13 15.85 -3.23
N PHE A 128 -18.11 14.98 -2.21
CA PHE A 128 -18.71 13.64 -2.24
C PHE A 128 -19.77 13.42 -1.16
N LYS A 129 -20.01 14.40 -0.28
CA LYS A 129 -20.95 14.31 0.84
C LYS A 129 -22.38 13.96 0.41
N GLU A 130 -22.81 14.50 -0.73
CA GLU A 130 -24.13 14.26 -1.32
C GLU A 130 -24.13 13.13 -2.37
N LYS A 131 -23.01 12.39 -2.52
CA LYS A 131 -22.87 11.31 -3.49
C LYS A 131 -22.86 9.96 -2.78
N GLU A 132 -23.75 9.07 -3.21
CA GLU A 132 -23.73 7.66 -2.79
C GLU A 132 -22.62 6.89 -3.55
N LEU A 133 -21.38 7.04 -3.09
CA LEU A 133 -20.26 6.27 -3.63
C LEU A 133 -20.18 4.88 -2.99
N THR A 134 -20.09 3.86 -3.84
CA THR A 134 -19.67 2.53 -3.41
C THR A 134 -18.21 2.56 -2.94
N ASP A 135 -17.77 1.56 -2.17
CA ASP A 135 -16.40 1.52 -1.64
C ASP A 135 -15.35 1.49 -2.76
N GLU A 136 -15.59 0.71 -3.81
CA GLU A 136 -14.68 0.62 -4.95
C GLU A 136 -14.66 1.92 -5.78
N ALA A 137 -15.80 2.62 -5.89
CA ALA A 137 -15.87 3.92 -6.53
C ALA A 137 -15.08 4.96 -5.73
N ALA A 138 -15.23 4.98 -4.40
CA ALA A 138 -14.48 5.87 -3.53
C ALA A 138 -12.96 5.65 -3.63
N ILE A 139 -12.50 4.39 -3.71
CA ILE A 139 -11.09 4.08 -3.95
C ILE A 139 -10.64 4.63 -5.31
N VAL A 140 -11.44 4.47 -6.36
CA VAL A 140 -11.13 4.99 -7.69
C VAL A 140 -11.08 6.52 -7.72
N GLU A 141 -11.94 7.21 -6.98
CA GLU A 141 -11.90 8.67 -6.86
C GLU A 141 -10.67 9.11 -6.07
N SER A 142 -10.28 8.40 -5.00
CA SER A 142 -9.17 8.78 -4.11
C SER A 142 -7.81 8.90 -4.80
N VAL A 143 -7.60 8.23 -5.93
CA VAL A 143 -6.35 8.29 -6.70
C VAL A 143 -6.33 9.42 -7.74
N LYS A 144 -7.42 10.20 -7.88
CA LYS A 144 -7.47 11.37 -8.76
C LYS A 144 -6.81 12.57 -8.09
N LYS A 145 -6.16 13.42 -8.90
CA LYS A 145 -5.45 14.61 -8.40
C LYS A 145 -6.40 15.55 -7.65
N GLY A 146 -5.99 15.97 -6.44
CA GLY A 146 -6.71 16.91 -5.58
C GLY A 146 -7.85 16.28 -4.78
N VAL A 147 -8.08 14.97 -4.89
CA VAL A 147 -9.14 14.30 -4.12
C VAL A 147 -8.63 13.99 -2.70
N SER A 148 -9.21 14.65 -1.70
CA SER A 148 -9.02 14.38 -0.26
C SER A 148 -10.23 14.81 0.56
N ARG A 149 -10.25 14.45 1.86
CA ARG A 149 -11.28 14.94 2.81
C ARG A 149 -11.35 16.47 2.93
N PHE A 150 -10.29 17.18 2.54
CA PHE A 150 -10.24 18.65 2.56
C PHE A 150 -10.66 19.29 1.23
N GLY A 151 -11.04 18.48 0.22
CA GLY A 151 -11.40 18.92 -1.12
C GLY A 151 -10.21 19.36 -1.99
N ARG A 152 -10.48 19.66 -3.27
CA ARG A 152 -9.46 20.01 -4.29
C ARG A 152 -8.84 21.41 -4.15
N ARG A 153 -9.36 22.23 -3.23
CA ARG A 153 -8.91 23.61 -3.00
C ARG A 153 -7.94 23.75 -1.83
N ALA A 154 -7.80 22.71 -1.01
CA ALA A 154 -6.67 22.60 -0.11
C ALA A 154 -5.47 22.11 -0.92
N ASP A 155 -4.27 22.65 -0.73
CA ASP A 155 -3.01 22.13 -1.30
C ASP A 155 -2.64 20.76 -0.70
N ARG A 156 -3.60 19.83 -0.66
CA ARG A 156 -3.59 18.50 -0.05
C ARG A 156 -4.35 17.53 -0.95
N GLY A 157 -4.17 16.22 -0.75
CA GLY A 157 -4.81 15.20 -1.61
C GLY A 157 -4.00 14.83 -2.84
N GLU A 158 -2.68 14.99 -2.77
CA GLU A 158 -1.79 14.51 -3.82
C GLU A 158 -1.28 13.09 -3.56
N GLY A 159 -1.28 12.59 -2.33
CA GLY A 159 -0.55 11.37 -1.97
C GLY A 159 -0.93 10.11 -2.75
N LEU A 160 -2.20 9.71 -2.76
CA LEU A 160 -2.64 8.54 -3.55
C LEU A 160 -2.54 8.77 -5.06
N SER A 161 -2.76 10.00 -5.52
CA SER A 161 -2.57 10.35 -6.94
C SER A 161 -1.09 10.27 -7.35
N ARG A 162 -0.17 10.63 -6.45
CA ARG A 162 1.27 10.50 -6.63
C ARG A 162 1.69 9.03 -6.61
N CYS A 163 1.11 8.22 -5.72
CA CYS A 163 1.31 6.76 -5.74
C CYS A 163 0.91 6.16 -7.10
N LEU A 164 -0.22 6.61 -7.66
CA LEU A 164 -0.68 6.19 -8.98
C LEU A 164 0.29 6.63 -10.10
N GLN A 165 0.74 7.89 -10.08
CA GLN A 165 1.70 8.43 -11.05
C GLN A 165 3.05 7.72 -11.01
N LEU A 166 3.60 7.48 -9.81
CA LEU A 166 4.86 6.76 -9.64
C LEU A 166 4.72 5.29 -10.03
N SER A 167 3.57 4.67 -9.75
CA SER A 167 3.28 3.33 -10.26
C SER A 167 3.28 3.30 -11.79
N ALA A 168 2.74 4.33 -12.44
CA ALA A 168 2.80 4.46 -13.90
C ALA A 168 4.23 4.64 -14.41
N LYS A 169 5.00 5.55 -13.81
CA LYS A 169 6.40 5.82 -14.14
C LYS A 169 7.25 4.56 -14.13
N HIS A 170 7.02 3.67 -13.17
CA HIS A 170 7.80 2.44 -12.98
C HIS A 170 7.15 1.19 -13.55
N SER A 171 6.07 1.31 -14.34
CA SER A 171 5.28 0.17 -14.83
C SER A 171 4.85 -0.81 -13.72
N ALA A 172 4.69 -0.30 -12.51
CA ALA A 172 4.29 -1.08 -11.35
C ALA A 172 2.79 -1.43 -11.41
N LYS A 173 2.43 -2.47 -10.68
CA LYS A 173 1.03 -2.83 -10.44
C LYS A 173 0.64 -2.34 -9.06
N LEU A 174 -0.39 -1.50 -8.99
CA LEU A 174 -0.93 -0.94 -7.76
C LEU A 174 -2.27 -1.61 -7.44
N TYR A 175 -2.41 -2.04 -6.20
CA TYR A 175 -3.59 -2.70 -5.66
C TYR A 175 -4.00 -1.96 -4.39
N ILE A 176 -5.27 -1.58 -4.31
CA ILE A 176 -5.84 -0.92 -3.14
C ILE A 176 -7.05 -1.72 -2.71
N ARG A 177 -7.08 -2.13 -1.45
CA ARG A 177 -8.26 -2.72 -0.81
C ARG A 177 -8.59 -1.88 0.41
N SER A 178 -9.84 -1.51 0.57
CA SER A 178 -10.28 -0.77 1.75
C SER A 178 -11.76 -0.99 1.98
N ASN A 179 -12.12 -1.38 3.20
CA ASN A 179 -13.45 -1.83 3.57
C ASN A 179 -13.95 -2.91 2.59
N GLY A 180 -15.13 -2.74 2.00
CA GLY A 180 -15.70 -3.64 1.00
C GLY A 180 -15.23 -3.39 -0.44
N GLY A 181 -14.29 -2.48 -0.67
CA GLY A 181 -13.83 -2.09 -2.00
C GLY A 181 -12.46 -2.63 -2.38
N TYR A 182 -12.27 -2.85 -3.67
CA TYR A 182 -10.98 -3.18 -4.27
C TYR A 182 -10.77 -2.44 -5.60
N ALA A 183 -9.56 -1.96 -5.83
CA ALA A 183 -9.13 -1.41 -7.11
C ALA A 183 -7.73 -1.91 -7.49
N PHE A 184 -7.56 -2.13 -8.79
CA PHE A 184 -6.32 -2.56 -9.42
C PHE A 184 -5.96 -1.64 -10.58
N PHE A 185 -4.69 -1.25 -10.63
CA PHE A 185 -4.12 -0.42 -11.67
C PHE A 185 -2.83 -1.07 -12.21
N SER A 186 -2.76 -1.30 -13.51
CA SER A 186 -1.57 -1.78 -14.21
C SER A 186 -1.32 -0.93 -15.44
N PHE A 187 -0.19 -0.23 -15.43
CA PHE A 187 0.16 0.70 -16.50
C PHE A 187 0.84 -0.01 -17.68
N GLN A 188 1.62 -1.06 -17.41
CA GLN A 188 2.20 -1.92 -18.44
C GLN A 188 1.14 -2.47 -19.41
N HIS A 189 -0.04 -2.82 -18.90
CA HIS A 189 -1.14 -3.37 -19.70
C HIS A 189 -2.29 -2.39 -19.94
N LYS A 190 -2.17 -1.13 -19.47
CA LYS A 190 -3.25 -0.13 -19.46
C LYS A 190 -4.57 -0.68 -18.87
N LYS A 191 -4.47 -1.53 -17.84
CA LYS A 191 -5.62 -2.16 -17.19
C LYS A 191 -5.98 -1.42 -15.91
N LYS A 192 -7.26 -1.12 -15.77
CA LYS A 192 -7.88 -0.65 -14.52
C LYS A 192 -9.11 -1.50 -14.25
N PHE A 193 -9.25 -1.96 -13.02
CA PHE A 193 -10.40 -2.76 -12.58
C PHE A 193 -10.76 -2.39 -11.15
N SER A 194 -12.04 -2.41 -10.83
CA SER A 194 -12.54 -2.20 -9.48
C SER A 194 -13.77 -3.07 -9.24
N SER A 195 -13.92 -3.58 -8.03
CA SER A 195 -15.06 -4.41 -7.65
C SER A 195 -15.28 -4.38 -6.15
N SER A 196 -16.44 -4.86 -5.73
CA SER A 196 -16.64 -5.31 -4.36
C SER A 196 -15.62 -6.39 -3.99
N ALA A 197 -15.21 -6.39 -2.73
CA ALA A 197 -14.34 -7.38 -2.12
C ALA A 197 -14.87 -7.76 -0.74
N GLN A 198 -14.35 -8.84 -0.17
CA GLN A 198 -14.62 -9.15 1.23
C GLN A 198 -14.18 -7.97 2.10
N PHE A 199 -14.99 -7.63 3.09
CA PHE A 199 -14.72 -6.51 3.98
C PHE A 199 -13.37 -6.67 4.70
N LEU A 200 -12.55 -5.63 4.62
CA LEU A 200 -11.30 -5.46 5.36
C LEU A 200 -11.31 -4.07 5.98
N ARG A 201 -11.49 -3.98 7.30
CA ARG A 201 -11.47 -2.70 7.99
C ARG A 201 -10.13 -2.00 7.78
N GLY A 202 -10.17 -0.72 7.40
CA GLY A 202 -8.98 0.09 7.14
C GLY A 202 -8.57 0.06 5.68
N THR A 203 -7.27 0.25 5.43
CA THR A 203 -6.73 0.30 4.08
C THR A 203 -5.55 -0.65 3.95
N GLN A 204 -5.45 -1.29 2.80
CA GLN A 204 -4.28 -2.03 2.37
C GLN A 204 -3.90 -1.59 0.97
N ILE A 205 -2.63 -1.22 0.82
CA ILE A 205 -2.04 -0.90 -0.47
C ILE A 205 -0.90 -1.85 -0.73
N PHE A 206 -0.94 -2.51 -1.89
CA PHE A 206 0.11 -3.39 -2.37
C PHE A 206 0.63 -2.88 -3.71
N VAL A 207 1.95 -2.82 -3.84
CA VAL A 207 2.64 -2.36 -5.03
C VAL A 207 3.64 -3.41 -5.46
N ASN A 208 3.61 -3.77 -6.74
CA ASN A 208 4.54 -4.70 -7.33
C ASN A 208 5.35 -3.99 -8.41
N PHE A 209 6.62 -3.68 -8.12
CA PHE A 209 7.55 -3.02 -9.02
C PHE A 209 8.33 -4.06 -9.83
N PRO A 210 8.37 -3.97 -11.17
CA PRO A 210 9.20 -4.86 -11.98
C PRO A 210 10.69 -4.56 -11.79
N MET A 211 11.53 -5.58 -11.75
CA MET A 211 12.99 -5.46 -11.84
C MET A 211 13.40 -5.69 -13.31
N MET A 212 14.39 -4.92 -13.77
CA MET A 212 14.96 -5.13 -15.09
C MET A 212 15.69 -6.48 -15.15
N ALA A 213 15.86 -7.01 -16.37
CA ALA A 213 16.73 -8.15 -16.56
C ALA A 213 18.16 -7.74 -16.22
N PHE A 214 18.87 -8.53 -15.40
CA PHE A 214 20.32 -8.43 -15.32
C PHE A 214 20.87 -8.58 -16.74
N SER A 215 21.56 -7.55 -17.25
CA SER A 215 22.46 -7.71 -18.38
C SER A 215 23.65 -8.53 -17.87
N THR A 216 23.62 -9.83 -18.16
CA THR A 216 24.79 -10.70 -18.03
C THR A 216 25.89 -10.27 -18.98
#